data_AF-A0A962RHK6-F1
#
_entry.id   AF-A0A962RHK6-F1
#
_cell.length_a   1.000
_cell.length_b   1.000
_cell.length_c   1.000
_cell.angle_alpha   90.00
_cell.angle_beta   90.00
_cell.angle_gamma   90.00
#
_symmetry.space_group_name_H-M   'P 1'
#
loop_
_entity.id
_entity.type
_entity.pdbx_description
1 polymer ?
#
loop_
_entity_poly.entity_id
_entity_poly.type
_entity_poly.pdbx_seq_one_letter_code
_entity_poly.pdbx_strand_id
1 'polypeptide(L)' 'MNTSALSGASVDLVDLTLGYDRHPAVHHVHTRIDGGALVALVGPNGAGKSTLLK' A
#
# COMPACT_ATOMS: atom_id res chain seq x y z
N MET A 1 16.23 -6.34 19.50
CA MET A 1 15.36 -7.11 18.59
C MET A 1 15.84 -6.78 17.17
N ASN A 2 16.84 -7.51 16.69
CA ASN A 2 17.45 -7.24 15.39
C ASN A 2 16.96 -8.30 14.41
N THR A 3 15.87 -8.00 13.72
CA THR A 3 15.47 -8.76 12.53
C THR A 3 16.41 -8.32 11.42
N SER A 4 17.34 -9.20 11.05
CA SER A 4 18.18 -9.04 9.86
C SER A 4 17.26 -9.06 8.64
N ALA A 5 16.80 -7.89 8.22
CA ALA A 5 16.04 -7.75 7.00
C ALA A 5 16.94 -8.21 5.86
N LEU A 6 16.50 -9.25 5.15
CA LEU A 6 17.02 -9.54 3.82
C LEU A 6 17.09 -8.21 3.08
N SER A 7 18.25 -7.88 2.51
CA SER A 7 18.53 -6.64 1.78
C SER A 7 17.72 -6.58 0.47
N GLY A 8 16.41 -6.65 0.58
CA GLY A 8 15.43 -6.42 -0.46
C GLY A 8 14.78 -5.07 -0.24
N ALA A 9 14.50 -4.36 -1.33
CA ALA A 9 13.84 -3.07 -1.28
C ALA A 9 12.50 -3.18 -0.50
N SER A 10 12.30 -2.31 0.48
CA SER A 10 11.03 -2.14 1.19
C SER A 10 10.26 -0.94 0.63
N VAL A 11 8.94 -1.01 0.66
CA VAL A 11 8.05 0.09 0.29
C VAL A 11 7.31 0.56 1.54
N ASP A 12 7.55 1.81 1.94
CA ASP A 12 6.82 2.46 3.03
C ASP A 12 5.65 3.26 2.46
N LEU A 13 4.44 2.97 2.97
CA LEU A 13 3.21 3.71 2.69
C LEU A 13 2.91 4.54 3.94
N VAL A 14 2.97 5.86 3.79
CA VAL A 14 2.75 6.81 4.89
C VAL A 14 1.57 7.69 4.54
N ASP A 15 0.54 7.64 5.40
CA ASP A 15 -0.69 8.43 5.28
C ASP A 15 -1.37 8.31 3.90
N LEU A 16 -1.40 7.08 3.38
CA LEU A 16 -1.98 6.83 2.08
C LEU A 16 -3.51 6.89 2.16
N THR A 17 -4.10 7.77 1.35
CA THR A 17 -5.54 7.85 1.13
C THR A 17 -5.83 7.56 -0.34
N LEU A 18 -6.68 6.57 -0.61
CA LEU A 18 -7.22 6.30 -1.95
C LEU A 18 -8.71 6.50 -1.97
N GLY A 19 -9.17 7.15 -3.03
CA GLY A 19 -10.57 7.33 -3.33
C GLY A 19 -10.74 7.69 -4.79
N TYR A 20 -11.95 7.48 -5.30
CA TYR A 20 -12.41 8.15 -6.51
C TYR A 20 -13.60 9.03 -6.14
N ASP A 21 -13.72 10.15 -6.86
CA ASP A 21 -14.69 11.21 -6.62
C ASP A 21 -14.66 11.72 -5.17
N ARG A 22 -15.82 11.67 -4.49
CA ARG A 22 -16.00 12.22 -3.13
C ARG A 22 -16.02 11.14 -2.05
N HIS A 23 -15.80 9.87 -2.41
CA HIS A 23 -15.79 8.76 -1.46
C HIS A 23 -14.43 8.05 -1.44
N PRO A 24 -13.59 8.41 -0.48
CA PRO A 24 -12.39 7.64 -0.19
C PRO A 24 -12.69 6.19 0.21
N ALA A 25 -11.97 5.28 -0.43
CA ALA A 25 -12.05 3.83 -0.28
C ALA A 25 -11.09 3.31 0.79
N VAL A 26 -9.95 3.98 0.98
CA VAL A 26 -8.98 3.71 2.04
C VAL A 26 -8.39 5.03 2.51
N HIS A 27 -8.15 5.19 3.81
CA HIS A 27 -7.67 6.44 4.38
C HIS A 27 -6.65 6.21 5.47
N HIS A 28 -5.67 7.11 5.57
CA HIS A 28 -4.67 7.11 6.63
C HIS A 28 -3.97 5.75 6.80
N VAL A 29 -3.63 5.11 5.68
CA VAL A 29 -2.92 3.82 5.72
C VAL A 29 -1.45 4.07 5.99
N HIS A 30 -0.97 3.53 7.11
CA HIS A 30 0.43 3.44 7.45
C HIS A 30 0.85 1.97 7.41
N THR A 31 1.66 1.59 6.42
CA THR A 31 2.15 0.22 6.34
C THR A 31 3.52 0.16 5.69
N ARG A 32 4.30 -0.85 6.07
CA ARG A 32 5.59 -1.18 5.47
C ARG A 32 5.47 -2.52 4.78
N ILE A 33 5.83 -2.55 3.50
CA ILE A 33 5.91 -3.77 2.72
C ILE A 33 7.39 -4.13 2.61
N ASP A 34 7.78 -5.19 3.30
CA ASP A 34 9.15 -5.69 3.27
C ASP A 34 9.45 -6.39 1.93
N GLY A 35 10.71 -6.34 1.50
CA GLY A 35 11.15 -7.02 0.27
C GLY A 35 10.88 -8.53 0.35
N GLY A 36 10.23 -9.06 -0.70
CA GLY A 36 9.82 -10.47 -0.75
C GLY A 36 8.41 -10.75 -0.20
N ALA A 37 7.70 -9.73 0.29
CA ALA A 37 6.29 -9.86 0.66
C ALA A 37 5.38 -9.83 -0.59
N LEU A 38 4.34 -10.67 -0.58
CA LEU A 38 3.25 -10.61 -1.55
C LEU A 38 2.07 -9.87 -0.91
N VAL A 39 1.70 -8.72 -1.47
CA VAL A 39 0.61 -7.88 -0.96
C VAL A 39 -0.44 -7.68 -2.05
N ALA A 40 -1.71 -7.87 -1.70
CA ALA A 40 -2.84 -7.66 -2.60
C ALA A 40 -3.57 -6.36 -2.24
N LEU A 41 -3.77 -5.49 -3.23
CA LEU A 41 -4.61 -4.31 -3.09
C LEU A 41 -6.05 -4.65 -3.50
N VAL A 42 -6.97 -4.64 -2.54
CA VAL A 42 -8.38 -5.04 -2.74
C VAL A 42 -9.31 -3.85 -2.53
N GLY A 43 -10.34 -3.72 -3.37
CA GLY A 43 -11.32 -2.64 -3.29
C GLY A 43 -12.24 -2.61 -4.51
N PRO A 44 -13.35 -1.87 -4.47
CA PRO A 44 -14.33 -1.80 -5.56
C PRO A 44 -13.73 -1.30 -6.88
N ASN A 45 -14.38 -1.62 -8.00
CA ASN A 45 -13.99 -1.07 -9.30
C ASN A 45 -14.01 0.45 -9.25
N GLY A 46 -12.97 1.08 -9.77
CA GLY A 46 -12.80 2.53 -9.68
C GLY A 46 -12.14 3.04 -8.39
N ALA A 47 -11.74 2.22 -7.41
CA ALA A 47 -11.08 2.72 -6.19
C ALA A 47 -9.64 3.28 -6.36
N GLY A 48 -9.13 3.42 -7.58
CA GLY A 48 -7.76 3.91 -7.84
C GLY A 48 -6.62 2.92 -7.65
N LYS A 49 -6.93 1.63 -7.55
CA LYS A 49 -5.94 0.56 -7.37
C LYS A 49 -4.87 0.52 -8.48
N SER A 50 -5.27 0.68 -9.73
CA SER A 50 -4.32 0.72 -10.86
C SER A 50 -3.47 1.99 -10.89
N THR A 51 -3.96 3.08 -10.29
CA THR A 51 -3.19 4.34 -10.14
C THR A 51 -2.12 4.20 -9.07
N LEU A 52 -2.36 3.38 -8.03
CA LEU A 52 -1.38 3.08 -6.99
C LEU A 52 -0.27 2.15 -7.47
N LEU A 53 -0.63 1.16 -8.29
CA LEU A 53 0.30 0.13 -8.77
C LEU A 53 1.13 0.57 -9.99
N LYS A 54 0.92 1.78 -10.50
CA LYS A 54 1.70 2.37 -11.59
C LYS A 54 2.83 3.21 -11.04
#